data_AF-A0A813J324-F1
#
_entry.id   AF-A0A813J324-F1
#
_cell.length_a   1.000
_cell.length_b   1.000
_cell.length_c   1.000
_cell.angle_alpha   90.00
_cell.angle_beta   90.00
_cell.angle_gamma   90.00
#
_symmetry.space_group_name_H-M   'P 1'
#
loop_
_entity.id
_entity.type
_entity.pdbx_description
1 polymer ?
#
loop_
_entity_poly.entity_id
_entity_poly.type
_entity_poly.pdbx_seq_one_letter_code
_entity_poly.pdbx_strand_id
1 'polypeptide(L)'
;MAALRVPFDAANIRALVTKITRGPTPALPSRYSPDMQRLCGDLLQREEKKRPSSTDVLRYPIVQAEIRSMLKEEQEKRADSAGKPLISARGDGPGGTPCSFSPDISRLPTASQREASREPSPRQGGA
;
A
#
# COMPACT_ATOMS: atom_id res chain seq x y z
N MET A 1 -5.14 14.35 -7.43
CA MET A 1 -3.93 15.02 -7.95
C MET A 1 -4.01 16.51 -7.66
N ALA A 2 -2.95 17.15 -7.17
CA ALA A 2 -3.00 18.56 -6.74
C ALA A 2 -2.86 19.57 -7.90
N ALA A 3 -1.76 19.55 -8.66
CA ALA A 3 -1.50 20.58 -9.68
C ALA A 3 -2.06 20.26 -11.09
N LEU A 4 -2.70 19.09 -11.28
CA LEU A 4 -3.14 18.56 -12.58
C LEU A 4 -2.03 18.52 -13.65
N ARG A 5 -0.78 18.50 -13.22
CA ARG A 5 0.43 18.42 -14.03
C ARG A 5 1.48 17.62 -13.27
N VAL A 6 2.41 17.01 -13.99
CA VAL A 6 3.57 16.35 -13.37
C VAL A 6 4.55 17.39 -12.82
N PRO A 7 5.29 17.08 -11.75
CA PRO A 7 6.26 18.00 -11.20
C PRO A 7 7.47 18.21 -12.13
N PHE A 8 7.96 17.17 -12.78
CA PHE A 8 9.07 17.26 -13.71
C PHE A 8 8.60 16.84 -15.11
N ASP A 9 8.56 17.80 -16.03
CA ASP A 9 8.19 17.59 -17.43
C ASP A 9 9.34 17.95 -18.37
N ALA A 10 9.58 17.16 -19.41
CA ALA A 10 10.65 17.40 -20.38
C ALA A 10 10.39 16.67 -21.70
N ALA A 11 11.01 17.18 -22.78
CA ALA A 11 10.86 16.62 -24.13
C ALA A 11 11.55 15.26 -24.35
N ASN A 12 12.51 14.88 -23.50
CA ASN A 12 13.22 13.60 -23.58
C ASN A 12 13.76 13.16 -22.21
N ILE A 13 14.13 11.88 -22.10
CA ILE A 13 14.59 11.28 -20.83
C ILE A 13 15.85 11.95 -20.29
N ARG A 14 16.80 12.34 -21.14
CA ARG A 14 18.04 13.02 -20.67
C ARG A 14 17.73 14.37 -20.03
N ALA A 15 16.82 15.14 -20.62
CA ALA A 15 16.34 16.39 -20.06
C ALA A 15 15.53 16.17 -18.78
N LEU A 16 14.70 15.11 -18.72
CA LEU A 16 13.94 14.74 -17.52
C LEU A 16 14.86 14.39 -16.35
N VAL A 17 15.86 13.53 -16.57
CA VAL A 17 16.85 13.16 -15.55
C VAL A 17 17.56 14.39 -15.01
N THR A 18 17.93 15.32 -15.89
CA THR A 18 18.56 16.58 -15.48
C THR A 18 17.60 17.42 -14.63
N LYS A 19 16.32 17.52 -14.98
CA LYS A 19 15.32 18.24 -14.18
C LYS A 19 15.07 17.61 -12.82
N ILE A 20 14.99 16.28 -12.74
CA ILE A 20 14.79 15.56 -11.47
C ILE A 20 16.02 15.69 -10.56
N THR A 21 17.22 15.54 -11.11
CA THR A 21 18.45 15.51 -10.32
C THR A 21 19.00 16.90 -10.00
N ARG A 22 18.83 17.88 -10.89
CA ARG A 22 19.48 19.19 -10.80
C ARG A 22 18.51 20.37 -10.85
N GLY A 23 17.32 20.18 -11.41
CA GLY A 23 16.32 21.24 -11.56
C GLY A 23 15.67 21.65 -10.24
N PRO A 24 15.02 22.83 -10.22
CA PRO A 24 14.24 23.26 -9.07
C PRO A 24 13.01 22.37 -8.89
N THR A 25 12.68 22.03 -7.64
CA THR A 25 11.44 21.33 -7.31
C THR A 25 10.27 22.30 -7.47
N PRO A 26 9.25 21.97 -8.27
CA PRO A 26 8.09 22.84 -8.45
C PRO A 26 7.27 22.94 -7.16
N ALA A 27 6.92 24.17 -6.78
CA ALA A 27 5.98 24.42 -5.69
C ALA A 27 4.53 24.24 -6.16
N LEU A 28 3.67 23.82 -5.24
CA LEU A 28 2.23 23.80 -5.48
C LEU A 28 1.67 25.23 -5.55
N PRO A 29 0.58 25.46 -6.33
CA PRO A 29 -0.08 26.76 -6.37
C PRO A 29 -0.60 27.21 -5.00
N SER A 30 -0.61 28.53 -4.75
CA SER A 30 -0.98 29.15 -3.47
C SER A 30 -2.41 28.86 -2.98
N ARG A 31 -3.29 28.34 -3.85
CA ARG A 31 -4.64 27.89 -3.48
C ARG A 31 -4.65 26.73 -2.49
N TYR A 32 -3.56 25.98 -2.39
CA TYR A 32 -3.44 24.87 -1.44
C TYR A 32 -2.95 25.36 -0.09
N SER A 33 -3.39 24.69 0.97
CA SER A 33 -2.94 24.97 2.34
C SER A 33 -1.41 24.90 2.45
N PRO A 34 -0.79 25.73 3.29
CA PRO A 34 0.66 25.74 3.48
C PRO A 34 1.19 24.37 3.94
N ASP A 35 0.41 23.63 4.73
CA ASP A 35 0.76 22.28 5.18
C ASP A 35 0.85 21.28 4.03
N MET A 36 -0.05 21.38 3.05
CA MET A 36 -0.01 20.54 1.85
C MET A 36 1.20 20.88 0.97
N GLN A 37 1.52 22.17 0.85
CA GLN A 37 2.70 22.61 0.11
C GLN A 37 4.00 22.11 0.77
N ARG A 38 4.08 22.19 2.10
CA ARG A 38 5.20 21.66 2.90
C ARG A 38 5.35 20.16 2.71
N LEU A 39 4.28 19.39 2.91
CA LEU A 39 4.30 17.95 2.72
C LEU A 39 4.79 17.55 1.31
N CYS A 40 4.28 18.20 0.26
CA CYS A 40 4.76 17.95 -1.10
C CYS A 40 6.24 18.32 -1.30
N GLY A 41 6.71 19.40 -0.68
CA GLY A 41 8.12 19.79 -0.70
C GLY A 41 9.02 18.75 -0.04
N ASP A 42 8.61 18.24 1.13
CA ASP A 42 9.37 17.24 1.89
C ASP A 42 9.42 15.89 1.17
N LEU A 43 8.32 15.49 0.51
CA LEU A 43 8.27 14.28 -0.31
C LEU A 43 9.15 14.35 -1.56
N LEU A 44 9.20 15.53 -2.20
CA LEU A 44 10.02 15.79 -3.39
C LEU A 44 11.42 16.32 -3.07
N GLN A 45 11.87 16.10 -1.83
CA GLN A 45 13.21 16.46 -1.39
C GLN A 45 14.29 15.66 -2.13
N ARG A 46 15.37 16.34 -2.51
CA ARG A 46 16.47 15.75 -3.28
C ARG A 46 17.39 14.89 -2.44
N GLU A 47 17.69 15.35 -1.23
CA GLU A 47 18.47 14.58 -0.26
C GLU A 47 17.58 13.48 0.33
N GLU A 48 17.96 12.22 0.11
CA GLU A 48 17.22 11.06 0.62
C GLU A 48 17.03 11.11 2.14
N LYS A 49 18.04 11.59 2.88
CA LYS A 49 18.03 11.63 4.35
C LYS A 49 17.07 12.67 4.91
N LYS A 50 16.74 13.70 4.12
CA LYS A 50 15.75 14.73 4.48
C LYS A 50 14.34 14.33 4.05
N ARG A 51 14.19 13.29 3.23
CA ARG A 51 12.88 12.78 2.84
C ARG A 51 12.27 12.04 4.02
N PRO A 52 11.04 12.38 4.43
CA PRO A 52 10.39 11.70 5.56
C PRO A 52 10.12 10.23 5.21
N SER A 53 10.27 9.35 6.20
CA SER A 53 9.83 7.96 6.07
C SER A 53 8.31 7.90 5.97
N SER A 54 7.76 6.81 5.43
CA SER A 54 6.31 6.58 5.38
C SER A 54 5.65 6.76 6.75
N THR A 55 6.30 6.30 7.82
CA THR A 55 5.81 6.47 9.20
C THR A 55 5.76 7.94 9.62
N ASP A 56 6.73 8.75 9.20
CA ASP A 56 6.76 10.18 9.49
C ASP A 56 5.73 10.94 8.67
N VAL A 57 5.48 10.54 7.42
CA VAL A 57 4.41 11.08 6.58
C VAL A 57 3.04 10.90 7.25
N LEU A 58 2.79 9.74 7.86
CA LEU A 58 1.55 9.50 8.57
C LEU A 58 1.37 10.43 9.79
N ARG A 59 2.44 10.98 10.36
CA ARG A 59 2.37 11.89 11.52
C ARG A 59 1.99 13.32 11.16
N TYR A 60 1.97 13.69 9.87
CA TYR A 60 1.62 15.04 9.46
C TYR A 60 0.17 15.37 9.86
N PRO A 61 -0.11 16.61 10.36
CA PRO A 61 -1.44 16.99 10.82
C PRO A 61 -2.54 16.81 9.78
N ILE A 62 -2.25 17.16 8.52
CA ILE A 62 -3.19 17.01 7.39
C ILE A 62 -3.55 15.55 7.12
N VAL A 63 -2.58 14.64 7.28
CA VAL A 63 -2.79 13.19 7.08
C VAL A 63 -3.53 12.60 8.29
N GLN A 64 -3.16 12.98 9.51
CA GLN A 64 -3.82 12.55 10.74
C GLN A 64 -5.29 13.00 10.81
N ALA A 65 -5.61 14.21 10.33
CA ALA A 65 -6.98 14.68 10.25
C ALA A 65 -7.84 13.77 9.37
N GLU A 66 -7.32 13.40 8.19
CA GLU A 66 -8.01 12.52 7.25
C GLU A 66 -8.16 11.10 7.81
N ILE A 67 -7.11 10.53 8.39
CA ILE A 67 -7.16 9.20 9.03
C ILE A 67 -8.26 9.14 10.09
N ARG A 68 -8.38 10.18 10.93
CA ARG A 68 -9.43 10.25 11.96
C ARG A 68 -10.83 10.35 11.35
N SER A 69 -10.99 11.09 10.25
CA SER A 69 -12.28 11.17 9.52
C SER A 69 -12.69 9.79 9.01
N MET A 70 -11.77 9.12 8.31
CA MET A 70 -12.01 7.80 7.73
C MET A 70 -12.38 6.76 8.81
N LEU A 71 -11.66 6.73 9.93
CA LEU A 71 -11.94 5.81 11.04
C LEU A 71 -13.31 6.06 11.68
N LYS A 72 -13.72 7.32 11.79
CA LYS A 72 -15.04 7.69 12.33
C LYS A 72 -16.15 7.21 11.39
N GLU A 73 -16.02 7.47 10.09
CA GLU A 73 -16.97 7.03 9.08
C GLU A 73 -17.13 5.51 9.05
N GLU A 74 -16.05 4.75 9.25
CA GLU A 74 -16.11 3.28 9.32
C GLU A 74 -16.84 2.77 10.56
N GLN A 75 -16.63 3.41 11.72
CA GLN A 75 -17.32 3.03 12.96
C GLN A 75 -18.83 3.25 12.85
N GLU A 76 -19.24 4.36 12.25
CA GLU A 76 -20.65 4.68 12.00
C GLU A 76 -21.29 3.64 11.06
N LYS A 77 -20.64 3.33 9.93
CA LYS A 77 -21.12 2.28 9.00
C LYS A 77 -21.24 0.91 9.65
N ARG A 78 -20.29 0.56 10.54
CA ARG A 78 -20.34 -0.72 11.29
C ARG A 78 -21.50 -0.77 12.27
N ALA A 79 -21.80 0.33 12.96
CA ALA A 79 -22.95 0.44 13.86
C ALA A 79 -24.28 0.22 13.12
N ASP A 80 -24.43 0.76 11.90
CA ASP A 80 -25.63 0.56 11.07
C ASP A 80 -25.77 -0.86 10.49
N SER A 81 -24.65 -1.56 10.29
CA SER A 81 -24.62 -2.94 9.76
C SER A 81 -24.75 -4.04 10.81
N ALA A 82 -24.63 -3.71 12.10
CA ALA A 82 -24.70 -4.68 13.21
C ALA A 82 -26.09 -5.33 13.42
N GLY A 83 -27.10 -4.94 12.62
CA GLY A 83 -28.47 -5.44 12.72
C GLY A 83 -28.90 -6.48 11.67
N LYS A 84 -28.05 -6.92 10.75
CA LYS A 84 -28.45 -7.89 9.71
C LYS A 84 -27.71 -9.22 9.89
N PRO A 85 -28.35 -10.28 10.40
CA PRO A 85 -27.77 -11.61 10.34
C PRO A 85 -27.65 -12.01 8.87
N LEU A 86 -26.43 -12.08 8.35
CA LEU A 86 -26.16 -12.64 7.04
C LEU A 86 -26.51 -14.12 7.09
N ILE A 87 -27.52 -14.51 6.32
CA ILE A 87 -28.02 -15.86 6.20
C ILE A 87 -26.86 -16.87 6.03
N SER A 88 -26.91 -17.94 6.80
CA SER A 88 -25.97 -19.05 6.73
C SER A 88 -26.11 -19.74 5.37
N ALA A 89 -25.19 -19.45 4.44
CA ALA A 89 -25.07 -20.19 3.20
C ALA A 89 -24.42 -21.55 3.51
N ARG A 90 -25.24 -22.52 3.92
CA ARG A 90 -24.94 -23.95 3.78
C ARG A 90 -24.87 -24.25 2.28
N GLY A 91 -23.65 -24.29 1.75
CA GLY A 91 -23.34 -24.86 0.44
C GLY A 91 -22.53 -26.13 0.64
N ASP A 92 -23.22 -27.26 0.68
CA ASP A 92 -22.63 -28.61 0.63
C ASP A 92 -22.01 -28.84 -0.75
N GLY A 93 -20.70 -29.08 -0.82
CA GLY A 93 -19.99 -29.43 -2.05
C GLY A 93 -18.49 -29.66 -1.83
N PRO A 94 -17.93 -30.84 -2.11
CA PRO A 94 -16.51 -31.10 -1.92
C PRO A 94 -15.73 -30.62 -3.15
N GLY A 95 -14.80 -29.66 -2.97
CA GLY A 95 -13.73 -29.45 -3.96
C GLY A 95 -13.56 -28.07 -4.57
N GLY A 96 -14.14 -27.00 -3.99
CA GLY A 96 -13.74 -25.63 -4.32
C GLY A 96 -13.19 -24.95 -3.08
N THR A 97 -11.89 -24.65 -3.03
CA THR A 97 -11.38 -23.68 -2.05
C THR A 97 -11.69 -22.29 -2.60
N PRO A 98 -12.68 -21.53 -2.08
CA PRO A 98 -12.76 -20.13 -2.43
C PRO A 98 -11.54 -19.45 -1.79
N CYS A 99 -10.74 -18.77 -2.61
CA CYS A 99 -9.74 -17.83 -2.13
C CYS A 99 -10.49 -16.69 -1.41
N SER A 100 -10.77 -16.86 -0.13
CA SER A 100 -11.32 -15.81 0.70
C SER A 100 -10.21 -14.78 0.93
N PHE A 101 -10.20 -13.74 0.12
CA PHE A 101 -9.47 -12.51 0.44
C PHE A 101 -10.15 -11.91 1.67
N SER A 102 -9.63 -12.22 2.85
CA SER A 102 -10.04 -11.55 4.08
C SER A 102 -9.60 -10.08 4.00
N PRO A 103 -10.50 -9.11 4.21
CA PRO A 103 -10.15 -7.68 4.16
C PRO A 103 -9.30 -7.21 5.35
N ASP A 104 -8.91 -8.09 6.27
CA ASP A 104 -8.23 -7.75 7.53
C ASP A 104 -6.76 -8.21 7.60
N ILE A 105 -6.16 -8.72 6.50
CA ILE A 105 -4.73 -9.13 6.38
C ILE A 105 -4.20 -10.16 7.42
N SER A 106 -4.96 -10.49 8.46
CA SER A 106 -4.53 -11.22 9.65
C SER A 106 -4.38 -12.73 9.42
N ARG A 107 -4.67 -13.22 8.21
CA ARG A 107 -4.45 -14.60 7.80
C ARG A 107 -3.62 -14.63 6.52
N LEU A 108 -2.31 -14.50 6.66
CA LEU A 108 -1.41 -15.02 5.65
C LEU A 108 -1.54 -16.55 5.64
N PRO A 109 -1.73 -17.19 4.48
CA PRO A 109 -1.55 -18.64 4.41
C PRO A 109 -0.08 -18.92 4.71
N THR A 110 0.19 -19.61 5.81
CA THR A 110 1.52 -20.17 6.05
C THR A 110 1.80 -21.15 4.91
N ALA A 111 2.81 -20.87 4.09
CA ALA A 111 3.30 -21.80 3.10
C ALA A 111 3.84 -23.01 3.87
N SER A 112 3.03 -24.06 3.96
CA SER A 112 3.40 -25.34 4.57
C SER A 112 4.63 -25.87 3.84
N GLN A 113 5.75 -25.91 4.56
CA GLN A 113 6.99 -26.56 4.17
C GLN A 113 6.70 -27.98 3.69
N ARG A 114 6.86 -28.23 2.38
CA ARG A 114 7.15 -29.56 1.85
C ARG A 114 8.64 -29.61 1.48
N GLU A 115 9.48 -29.53 2.50
CA GLU A 115 10.86 -30.03 2.45
C GLU A 115 11.06 -30.94 3.65
N ALA A 116 10.59 -32.18 3.52
CA ALA A 116 11.01 -33.28 4.39
C ALA A 116 10.76 -34.61 3.66
N SER A 117 11.83 -35.39 3.55
CA SER A 117 11.83 -36.82 3.24
C SER A 117 11.64 -37.23 1.78
N ARG A 118 12.74 -37.21 1.02
CA ARG A 118 12.99 -38.26 0.01
C ARG A 118 14.41 -38.78 0.14
N GLU A 119 14.61 -39.63 1.14
CA GLU A 119 15.75 -40.52 1.28
C GLU A 119 15.83 -41.47 0.06
N PRO A 120 16.98 -41.63 -0.61
CA PRO A 120 17.14 -42.62 -1.68
C PRO A 120 17.59 -43.96 -1.10
N SER A 121 16.69 -44.96 -1.09
CA SER A 121 17.04 -46.36 -0.81
C SER A 121 17.83 -47.02 -1.96
N PRO A 122 18.70 -48.01 -1.64
CA PRO A 122 19.67 -48.56 -2.58
C PRO A 122 19.05 -49.62 -3.49
N ARG A 123 19.47 -49.68 -4.75
CA ARG A 123 19.24 -50.84 -5.62
C ARG A 123 20.54 -51.62 -5.76
N GLN A 124 20.57 -52.83 -5.20
CA GLN A 124 21.52 -53.88 -5.53
C GLN A 124 21.16 -54.51 -6.88
N GLY A 125 22.18 -54.93 -7.63
CA GLY A 125 22.15 -56.17 -8.41
C GLY A 125 22.22 -56.06 -9.95
N GLY A 126 23.40 -56.40 -10.49
CA GLY A 126 23.53 -57.40 -11.57
C GLY A 126 23.67 -56.90 -13.01
N ALA A 127 24.91 -56.83 -13.51
CA ALA A 127 25.50 -57.76 -14.49
C ALA A 127 27.00 -57.49 -14.61
#